data_AF-A0A2N1SFK6-F1
#
_entry.id   AF-A0A2N1SFK6-F1
#
_cell.length_a   1.000
_cell.length_b   1.000
_cell.length_c   1.000
_cell.angle_alpha   90.00
_cell.angle_beta   90.00
_cell.angle_gamma   90.00
#
_symmetry.space_group_name_H-M   'P 1'
#
loop_
_entity.id
_entity.type
_entity.pdbx_description
1 polymer ?
#
loop_
_entity_poly.entity_id
_entity_poly.type
_entity_poly.pdbx_seq_one_letter_code
_entity_poly.pdbx_strand_id
1 'polypeptide(L)'
;MLFGIPAVLVWLLFRPILAPTWGSPLLVLSFFARYWLLPFGLSTATYYVAVGFNGLARGMEYERLVSFMAGSLSVFGLAHTVLSWGDSNRVYALLIPAMLAASAVAYPVLLEEAVKDGMPGAMKYLAIAIACFIVAALGVALFFMRMEWLGAILSALYVAGAAILGVKRLKRDRR
;
A
#
# COMPACT_ATOMS: atom_id res chain seq x y z
N MET A 1 5.56 12.50 10.65
CA MET A 1 5.20 11.36 11.51
C MET A 1 3.89 11.58 12.27
N LEU A 2 3.70 12.71 12.98
CA LEU A 2 2.47 12.95 13.77
C LEU A 2 1.15 12.94 12.96
N PHE A 3 1.18 13.33 11.69
CA PHE A 3 0.00 13.29 10.81
C PHE A 3 -0.50 11.88 10.46
N GLY A 4 0.31 10.83 10.70
CA GLY A 4 -0.14 9.44 10.52
C GLY A 4 -1.07 8.96 11.64
N ILE A 5 -1.03 9.57 12.83
CA ILE A 5 -1.80 9.11 13.99
C ILE A 5 -3.31 9.24 13.77
N PRO A 6 -3.86 10.38 13.30
CA PRO A 6 -5.28 10.49 12.99
C PRO A 6 -5.73 9.48 11.93
N ALA A 7 -4.91 9.24 10.90
CA ALA A 7 -5.19 8.27 9.86
C ALA A 7 -5.26 6.84 10.41
N VAL A 8 -4.35 6.47 11.31
CA VAL A 8 -4.40 5.16 11.99
C VAL A 8 -5.64 5.03 12.87
N LEU A 9 -6.06 6.09 13.59
CA LEU A 9 -7.29 6.06 14.39
C LEU A 9 -8.53 5.81 13.53
N VAL A 10 -8.64 6.50 12.38
CA VAL A 10 -9.72 6.27 11.41
C VAL A 10 -9.67 4.82 10.93
N TRP A 11 -8.50 4.32 10.56
CA TRP A 11 -8.35 2.93 10.13
C TRP A 11 -8.76 1.91 11.20
N LEU A 12 -8.42 2.14 12.47
CA LEU A 12 -8.84 1.30 13.60
C LEU A 12 -10.37 1.26 13.75
N LEU A 13 -11.06 2.37 13.51
CA LEU A 13 -12.53 2.44 13.55
C LEU A 13 -13.19 1.62 12.43
N PHE A 14 -12.59 1.58 11.23
CA PHE A 14 -13.11 0.79 10.10
C PHE A 14 -12.72 -0.70 10.17
N ARG A 15 -11.70 -1.06 10.97
CA ARG A 15 -11.21 -2.44 11.10
C ARG A 15 -12.29 -3.51 11.35
N PRO A 16 -13.26 -3.36 12.29
CA PRO A 16 -14.27 -4.39 12.54
C PRO A 16 -15.19 -4.62 11.33
N ILE A 17 -15.46 -3.57 10.55
CA ILE A 17 -16.27 -3.66 9.32
C ILE A 17 -15.52 -4.44 8.23
N LEU A 18 -14.18 -4.39 8.27
CA LEU A 18 -13.28 -5.10 7.36
C LEU A 18 -12.77 -6.43 7.93
N ALA A 19 -13.53 -7.03 8.85
CA ALA A 19 -13.20 -8.36 9.35
C ALA A 19 -13.25 -9.39 8.20
N PRO A 20 -12.21 -10.22 8.04
CA PRO A 20 -12.16 -11.18 6.94
C PRO A 20 -13.28 -12.20 7.08
N THR A 21 -14.08 -12.35 6.02
CA THR A 21 -15.03 -13.46 5.87
C THR A 21 -14.28 -14.69 5.38
N TRP A 22 -13.88 -15.54 6.32
CA TRP A 22 -13.16 -16.77 6.05
C TRP A 22 -13.95 -17.70 5.13
N GLY A 23 -13.28 -18.29 4.13
CA GLY A 23 -13.90 -19.20 3.16
C GLY A 23 -14.65 -18.52 2.01
N SER A 24 -14.67 -17.18 1.93
CA SER A 24 -15.33 -16.45 0.85
C SER A 24 -14.33 -15.82 -0.14
N PRO A 25 -14.64 -15.71 -1.44
CA PRO A 25 -13.90 -14.87 -2.39
C PRO A 25 -13.80 -13.40 -1.95
N LEU A 26 -14.74 -12.94 -1.10
CA LEU A 26 -14.71 -11.60 -0.49
C LEU A 26 -13.51 -11.38 0.44
N LEU A 27 -12.78 -12.44 0.79
CA LEU A 27 -11.53 -12.35 1.53
C LEU A 27 -10.50 -11.47 0.81
N VAL A 28 -10.44 -11.53 -0.52
CA VAL A 28 -9.56 -10.68 -1.33
C VAL A 28 -9.91 -9.21 -1.13
N LEU A 29 -11.19 -8.85 -1.19
CA LEU A 29 -11.65 -7.48 -0.98
C LEU A 29 -11.40 -7.00 0.45
N SER A 30 -11.57 -7.88 1.43
CA SER A 30 -11.29 -7.58 2.84
C SER A 30 -9.80 -7.25 3.06
N PHE A 31 -8.90 -8.05 2.48
CA PHE A 31 -7.46 -7.79 2.54
C PHE A 31 -7.05 -6.56 1.75
N PHE A 32 -7.59 -6.38 0.54
CA PHE A 32 -7.38 -5.20 -0.28
C PHE A 32 -7.76 -3.93 0.50
N ALA A 33 -8.96 -3.89 1.07
CA ALA A 33 -9.46 -2.75 1.83
C ALA A 33 -8.58 -2.45 3.05
N ARG A 34 -8.26 -3.50 3.82
CA ARG A 34 -7.61 -3.38 5.13
C ARG A 34 -6.13 -3.03 5.07
N TYR A 35 -5.38 -3.64 4.15
CA TYR A 35 -3.91 -3.53 4.10
C TYR A 35 -3.42 -2.53 3.05
N TRP A 36 -4.17 -2.33 1.95
CA TRP A 36 -3.74 -1.44 0.87
C TRP A 36 -4.64 -0.22 0.74
N LEU A 37 -5.92 -0.38 0.44
CA LEU A 37 -6.79 0.74 0.09
C LEU A 37 -6.86 1.78 1.22
N LEU A 38 -7.16 1.36 2.46
CA LEU A 38 -7.27 2.30 3.57
C LEU A 38 -5.92 2.92 3.94
N PRO A 39 -4.83 2.17 4.23
CA PRO A 39 -3.57 2.79 4.63
C PRO A 39 -3.01 3.75 3.57
N PHE A 40 -3.04 3.35 2.29
CA PHE A 40 -2.54 4.19 1.20
C PHE A 40 -3.50 5.33 0.87
N GLY A 41 -4.80 5.08 0.83
CA GLY A 41 -5.81 6.11 0.58
C GLY A 41 -5.81 7.20 1.66
N LEU A 42 -5.75 6.81 2.93
CA LEU A 42 -5.64 7.76 4.05
C LEU A 42 -4.31 8.50 4.05
N SER A 43 -3.20 7.83 3.72
CA SER A 43 -1.90 8.50 3.60
C SER A 43 -1.90 9.53 2.46
N THR A 44 -2.51 9.22 1.32
CA THR A 44 -2.67 10.13 0.18
C THR A 44 -3.58 11.31 0.50
N ALA A 45 -4.71 11.07 1.16
CA ALA A 45 -5.60 12.13 1.62
C ALA A 45 -4.90 13.05 2.62
N THR A 46 -4.15 12.47 3.57
CA THR A 46 -3.41 13.25 4.57
C THR A 46 -2.28 14.06 3.93
N TYR A 47 -1.58 13.51 2.94
CA TYR A 47 -0.57 14.26 2.17
C TYR A 47 -1.21 15.43 1.43
N TYR A 48 -2.35 15.21 0.77
CA TYR A 48 -3.07 16.27 0.08
C TYR A 48 -3.48 17.41 1.01
N VAL A 49 -4.00 17.09 2.20
CA VAL A 49 -4.40 18.10 3.20
C VAL A 49 -3.20 18.83 3.80
N ALA A 50 -2.09 18.13 4.06
CA ALA A 50 -0.93 18.70 4.74
C ALA A 50 0.03 19.47 3.82
N VAL A 51 0.17 19.04 2.55
CA VAL A 51 1.16 19.55 1.61
C VAL A 51 0.52 20.00 0.29
N GLY A 52 -0.47 19.25 -0.19
CA GLY A 52 -1.09 19.45 -1.51
C GLY A 52 -0.29 18.83 -2.65
N PHE A 53 -0.88 18.85 -3.86
CA PHE A 53 -0.31 18.21 -5.06
C PHE A 53 0.35 19.18 -6.05
N ASN A 54 0.33 20.48 -5.77
CA ASN A 54 0.81 21.50 -6.69
C ASN A 54 2.32 21.36 -7.00
N GLY A 55 3.13 21.00 -6.00
CA GLY A 55 4.56 20.72 -6.20
C GLY A 55 4.80 19.50 -7.09
N LEU A 56 4.06 18.42 -6.82
CA LEU A 56 4.14 17.17 -7.59
C LEU A 56 3.72 17.32 -9.04
N ALA A 57 2.68 18.12 -9.31
CA ALA A 57 2.19 18.37 -10.67
C ALA A 57 3.27 19.03 -11.55
N ARG A 58 4.19 19.78 -10.93
CA ARG A 58 5.34 20.40 -11.61
C ARG A 58 6.56 19.47 -11.67
N GLY A 59 6.43 18.22 -11.22
CA GLY A 59 7.53 17.27 -11.12
C GLY A 59 8.54 17.60 -10.03
N MET A 60 8.17 18.46 -9.08
CA MET A 60 9.00 18.81 -7.93
C MET A 60 8.52 18.04 -6.68
N GLU A 61 9.34 17.99 -5.64
CA GLU A 61 8.98 17.44 -4.32
C GLU A 61 8.67 15.92 -4.27
N TYR A 62 9.14 15.12 -5.23
CA TYR A 62 9.00 13.66 -5.16
C TYR A 62 9.63 13.07 -3.88
N GLU A 63 10.82 13.53 -3.49
CA GLU A 63 11.48 13.11 -2.26
C GLU A 63 10.62 13.39 -1.02
N ARG A 64 9.89 14.50 -1.02
CA ARG A 64 8.97 14.86 0.05
C ARG A 64 7.77 13.92 0.09
N LEU A 65 7.20 13.55 -1.06
CA LEU A 65 6.14 12.55 -1.14
C LEU A 65 6.63 11.20 -0.59
N VAL A 66 7.79 10.72 -1.04
CA VAL A 66 8.37 9.45 -0.59
C VAL A 66 8.61 9.46 0.91
N SER A 67 9.24 10.51 1.44
CA SER A 67 9.49 10.68 2.86
C SER A 67 8.20 10.70 3.68
N PHE A 68 7.18 11.43 3.20
CA PHE A 68 5.88 11.47 3.85
C PHE A 68 5.19 10.10 3.86
N MET A 69 5.15 9.42 2.71
CA MET A 69 4.54 8.09 2.58
C MET A 69 5.25 7.07 3.45
N ALA A 70 6.59 7.05 3.45
CA ALA A 70 7.36 6.17 4.31
C ALA A 70 7.05 6.43 5.79
N GLY A 71 7.01 7.70 6.21
CA GLY A 71 6.71 8.08 7.59
C GLY A 71 5.25 7.84 8.01
N SER A 72 4.29 7.89 7.08
CA SER A 72 2.88 7.57 7.36
C SER A 72 2.69 6.06 7.44
N LEU A 73 3.16 5.33 6.42
CA LEU A 73 3.02 3.89 6.32
C LEU A 73 3.82 3.14 7.40
N SER A 74 4.91 3.72 7.93
CA SER A 74 5.58 3.14 9.10
C SER A 74 4.69 3.13 10.35
N VAL A 75 3.84 4.16 10.54
CA VAL A 75 2.90 4.20 11.67
C VAL A 75 1.81 3.13 11.49
N PHE A 76 1.29 2.98 10.27
CA PHE A 76 0.39 1.87 9.94
C PHE A 76 1.06 0.51 10.16
N GLY A 77 2.32 0.34 9.73
CA GLY A 77 3.10 -0.87 9.94
C GLY A 77 3.24 -1.23 11.42
N LEU A 78 3.62 -0.26 12.26
CA LEU A 78 3.69 -0.45 13.71
C LEU A 78 2.33 -0.83 14.31
N ALA A 79 1.25 -0.14 13.91
CA ALA A 79 -0.09 -0.46 14.38
C ALA A 79 -0.49 -1.89 13.96
N HIS A 80 -0.16 -2.31 12.74
CA HIS A 80 -0.35 -3.68 12.28
C HIS A 80 0.44 -4.68 13.12
N THR A 81 1.72 -4.43 13.38
CA THR A 81 2.57 -5.31 14.20
C THR A 81 2.03 -5.47 15.62
N VAL A 82 1.57 -4.38 16.25
CA VAL A 82 0.95 -4.44 17.59
C VAL A 82 -0.33 -5.26 17.56
N LEU A 83 -1.14 -5.13 16.50
CA LEU A 83 -2.40 -5.85 16.38
C LEU A 83 -2.26 -7.33 16.00
N SER A 84 -1.16 -7.70 15.35
CA SER A 84 -0.81 -9.10 15.06
C SER A 84 0.12 -9.70 16.10
N TRP A 85 0.36 -9.01 17.21
CA TRP A 85 1.25 -9.49 18.26
C TRP A 85 0.71 -10.78 18.87
N GLY A 86 1.51 -11.84 18.85
CA GLY A 86 1.12 -13.17 19.32
C GLY A 86 0.45 -14.06 18.27
N ASP A 87 0.18 -13.57 17.05
CA ASP A 87 -0.26 -14.42 15.95
C ASP A 87 0.94 -15.19 15.37
N SER A 88 0.85 -16.52 15.31
CA SER A 88 1.92 -17.41 14.84
C SER A 88 1.93 -17.58 13.31
N ASN A 89 0.97 -17.00 12.59
CA ASN A 89 0.85 -17.18 11.16
C ASN A 89 1.95 -16.43 10.39
N ARG A 90 2.73 -17.20 9.62
CA ARG A 90 3.85 -16.71 8.78
C ARG A 90 3.43 -15.66 7.76
N VAL A 91 2.18 -15.70 7.29
CA VAL A 91 1.63 -14.73 6.33
C VAL A 91 1.57 -13.33 6.96
N TYR A 92 1.08 -13.23 8.20
CA TYR A 92 1.04 -11.97 8.93
C TYR A 92 2.43 -11.52 9.40
N ALA A 93 3.29 -12.45 9.78
CA ALA A 93 4.61 -12.14 10.31
C ALA A 93 5.62 -11.68 9.24
N LEU A 94 5.54 -12.21 8.02
CA LEU A 94 6.59 -12.00 7.01
C LEU A 94 6.05 -11.51 5.67
N LEU A 95 5.02 -12.18 5.14
CA LEU A 95 4.54 -11.90 3.79
C LEU A 95 3.90 -10.53 3.67
N ILE A 96 2.93 -10.22 4.54
CA ILE A 96 2.22 -8.94 4.52
C ILE A 96 3.20 -7.76 4.74
N PRO A 97 4.11 -7.78 5.74
CA PRO A 97 5.11 -6.74 5.90
C PRO A 97 5.99 -6.54 4.66
N ALA A 98 6.45 -7.62 4.01
CA ALA A 98 7.27 -7.54 2.80
C ALA A 98 6.51 -6.92 1.63
N MET A 99 5.25 -7.32 1.42
CA MET A 99 4.40 -6.76 0.38
C MET A 99 4.07 -5.29 0.63
N LEU A 100 3.73 -4.93 1.87
CA LEU A 100 3.47 -3.53 2.25
C LEU A 100 4.70 -2.66 2.07
N ALA A 101 5.88 -3.14 2.43
CA ALA A 101 7.14 -2.43 2.20
C ALA A 101 7.38 -2.22 0.69
N ALA A 102 7.18 -3.24 -0.14
CA ALA A 102 7.32 -3.11 -1.59
C ALA A 102 6.29 -2.12 -2.17
N SER A 103 5.04 -2.19 -1.72
CA SER A 103 3.97 -1.25 -2.09
C SER A 103 4.32 0.19 -1.68
N ALA A 104 4.91 0.39 -0.50
CA ALA A 104 5.30 1.70 0.02
C ALA A 104 6.36 2.40 -0.84
N VAL A 105 7.24 1.64 -1.49
CA VAL A 105 8.24 2.20 -2.42
C VAL A 105 7.64 2.39 -3.82
N ALA A 106 6.75 1.50 -4.27
CA ALA A 106 6.17 1.56 -5.61
C ALA A 106 5.09 2.62 -5.76
N TYR A 107 4.20 2.75 -4.78
CA TYR A 107 3.02 3.61 -4.86
C TYR A 107 3.32 5.10 -5.07
N PRO A 108 4.33 5.72 -4.41
CA PRO A 108 4.68 7.11 -4.66
C PRO A 108 4.99 7.40 -6.14
N VAL A 109 5.57 6.43 -6.86
CA VAL A 109 5.85 6.55 -8.30
C VAL A 109 4.54 6.70 -9.08
N LEU A 110 3.57 5.83 -8.82
CA LEU A 110 2.28 5.85 -9.51
C LEU A 110 1.46 7.08 -9.14
N LEU A 111 1.53 7.52 -7.88
CA LEU A 111 0.84 8.72 -7.43
C LEU A 111 1.44 9.98 -8.05
N GLU A 112 2.77 10.08 -8.14
CA GLU A 112 3.45 11.20 -8.81
C GLU A 112 3.00 11.30 -10.27
N GLU A 113 3.06 10.20 -11.02
CA GLU A 113 2.65 10.18 -12.43
C GLU A 113 1.14 10.45 -12.58
N ALA A 114 0.30 9.97 -11.65
CA ALA A 114 -1.12 10.31 -11.62
C ALA A 114 -1.36 11.81 -11.45
N VAL A 115 -0.60 12.45 -10.56
CA VAL A 115 -0.73 13.89 -10.29
C VAL A 115 -0.22 14.73 -11.46
N LYS A 116 0.89 14.33 -12.11
CA LYS A 116 1.45 15.03 -13.27
C LYS A 116 0.50 15.03 -14.46
N ASP A 117 -0.11 13.89 -14.75
CA ASP A 117 -1.01 13.77 -15.90
C ASP A 117 -2.35 14.50 -15.67
N GLY A 118 -2.76 14.68 -14.41
CA GLY A 118 -4.05 15.28 -14.07
C GLY A 118 -5.25 14.49 -14.60
N MET A 119 -6.48 14.93 -14.30
CA MET A 119 -7.67 14.26 -14.88
C MET A 119 -7.82 14.65 -16.36
N PRO A 120 -8.12 13.69 -17.27
CA PRO A 120 -8.47 12.28 -17.02
C PRO A 120 -7.27 11.30 -17.02
N GLY A 121 -6.07 11.74 -17.39
CA GLY A 121 -4.88 10.88 -17.53
C GLY A 121 -4.48 10.14 -16.25
N ALA A 122 -4.73 10.74 -15.08
CA ALA A 122 -4.49 10.19 -13.75
C ALA A 122 -5.16 8.82 -13.54
N MET A 123 -6.31 8.58 -14.18
CA MET A 123 -7.10 7.36 -14.03
C MET A 123 -6.30 6.11 -14.40
N LYS A 124 -5.40 6.18 -15.38
CA LYS A 124 -4.59 5.02 -15.79
C LYS A 124 -3.64 4.56 -14.68
N TYR A 125 -2.96 5.51 -14.02
CA TYR A 125 -2.01 5.20 -12.96
C TYR A 125 -2.71 4.78 -11.66
N LEU A 126 -3.86 5.40 -11.35
CA LEU A 126 -4.69 4.98 -10.23
C LEU A 126 -5.27 3.57 -10.44
N ALA A 127 -5.73 3.26 -11.66
CA ALA A 127 -6.20 1.92 -12.00
C ALA A 127 -5.07 0.88 -11.89
N ILE A 128 -3.85 1.21 -12.34
CA ILE A 128 -2.67 0.35 -12.18
C ILE A 128 -2.37 0.13 -10.68
N ALA A 129 -2.39 1.18 -9.87
CA ALA A 129 -2.15 1.07 -8.43
C ALA A 129 -3.19 0.16 -7.75
N ILE A 130 -4.47 0.35 -8.06
CA ILE A 130 -5.57 -0.49 -7.55
C ILE A 130 -5.41 -1.94 -8.00
N ALA A 131 -5.12 -2.18 -9.28
CA ALA A 131 -4.90 -3.53 -9.80
C ALA A 131 -3.72 -4.21 -9.09
N CYS A 132 -2.61 -3.51 -8.89
CA CYS A 132 -1.46 -3.99 -8.12
C CYS A 132 -1.85 -4.36 -6.69
N PHE A 133 -2.65 -3.54 -6.01
CA PHE A 133 -3.13 -3.82 -4.65
C PHE A 133 -4.09 -5.01 -4.60
N ILE A 134 -4.95 -5.19 -5.60
CA ILE A 134 -5.82 -6.36 -5.71
C ILE A 134 -4.97 -7.64 -5.92
N VAL A 135 -3.95 -7.59 -6.78
CA VAL A 135 -3.02 -8.71 -6.98
C VAL A 135 -2.30 -9.05 -5.68
N ALA A 136 -1.88 -8.04 -4.92
CA ALA A 136 -1.26 -8.24 -3.62
C ALA A 136 -2.21 -8.91 -2.61
N ALA A 137 -3.45 -8.42 -2.53
CA ALA A 137 -4.48 -8.98 -1.67
C ALA A 137 -4.87 -10.41 -2.09
N LEU A 138 -4.92 -10.69 -3.38
CA LEU A 138 -5.14 -12.03 -3.91
C LEU A 138 -4.01 -12.98 -3.50
N GLY A 139 -2.75 -12.54 -3.61
CA GLY A 139 -1.58 -13.29 -3.16
C GLY A 139 -1.71 -13.74 -1.70
N VAL A 140 -2.13 -12.83 -0.82
CA VAL A 140 -2.39 -13.13 0.60
C VAL A 140 -3.59 -14.07 0.76
N ALA A 141 -4.71 -13.82 0.07
CA ALA A 141 -5.93 -14.63 0.17
C ALA A 141 -5.70 -16.10 -0.21
N LEU A 142 -4.84 -16.35 -1.20
CA LEU A 142 -4.54 -17.71 -1.67
C LEU A 142 -3.92 -18.60 -0.60
N PHE A 143 -3.13 -18.04 0.33
CA PHE A 143 -2.61 -18.80 1.48
C PHE A 143 -3.74 -19.32 2.37
N PHE A 144 -4.78 -18.51 2.59
CA PHE A 144 -5.93 -18.90 3.41
C PHE A 144 -6.92 -19.80 2.68
N MET A 145 -6.86 -19.87 1.35
CA MET A 145 -7.66 -20.78 0.50
C MET A 145 -6.96 -22.13 0.26
N ARG A 146 -5.89 -22.45 1.02
CA ARG A 146 -5.06 -23.66 0.86
C ARG A 146 -4.34 -23.77 -0.50
N MET A 147 -4.22 -22.66 -1.23
CA MET A 147 -3.46 -22.57 -2.49
C MET A 147 -2.11 -21.86 -2.26
N GLU A 148 -1.35 -22.35 -1.28
CA GLU A 148 -0.14 -21.70 -0.76
C GLU A 148 0.93 -21.48 -1.84
N TRP A 149 1.14 -22.44 -2.74
CA TRP A 149 2.11 -22.35 -3.83
C TRP A 149 1.79 -21.19 -4.78
N LEU A 150 0.53 -21.06 -5.19
CA LEU A 150 0.09 -19.97 -6.06
C LEU A 150 0.21 -18.62 -5.34
N GLY A 151 -0.15 -18.58 -4.04
CA GLY A 151 0.02 -17.41 -3.19
C GLY A 151 1.48 -16.99 -3.08
N ALA A 152 2.41 -17.93 -2.91
CA ALA A 152 3.84 -17.66 -2.82
C ALA A 152 4.40 -17.10 -4.12
N ILE A 153 4.07 -17.71 -5.27
CA ILE A 153 4.50 -17.22 -6.59
C ILE A 153 3.97 -15.81 -6.83
N LEU A 154 2.67 -15.59 -6.63
CA LEU A 154 2.04 -14.30 -6.87
C LEU A 154 2.61 -13.20 -5.98
N SER A 155 2.85 -13.52 -4.70
CA SER A 155 3.41 -12.57 -3.74
C SER A 155 4.88 -12.26 -4.04
N ALA A 156 5.69 -13.25 -4.43
CA ALA A 156 7.08 -13.04 -4.83
C ALA A 156 7.18 -12.17 -6.10
N LEU A 157 6.35 -12.45 -7.11
CA LEU A 157 6.28 -11.64 -8.34
C LEU A 157 5.84 -10.21 -8.03
N TYR A 158 4.84 -10.04 -7.16
CA TYR A 158 4.38 -8.73 -6.72
C TYR A 158 5.49 -7.94 -6.02
N VAL A 159 6.14 -8.54 -5.02
CA VAL A 159 7.22 -7.90 -4.25
C VAL A 159 8.36 -7.50 -5.18
N ALA A 160 8.81 -8.41 -6.06
CA ALA A 160 9.87 -8.14 -7.02
C ALA A 160 9.48 -6.99 -7.97
N GLY A 161 8.29 -7.05 -8.58
CA GLY A 161 7.82 -6.03 -9.52
C GLY A 161 7.67 -4.65 -8.88
N ALA A 162 7.05 -4.58 -7.69
CA ALA A 162 6.88 -3.35 -6.94
C ALA A 162 8.23 -2.76 -6.49
N ALA A 163 9.13 -3.60 -5.95
CA ALA A 163 10.46 -3.16 -5.55
C ALA A 163 11.27 -2.64 -6.75
N ILE A 164 11.23 -3.32 -7.90
CA ILE A 164 11.93 -2.87 -9.12
C ILE A 164 11.40 -1.50 -9.57
N LEU A 165 10.07 -1.33 -9.62
CA LEU A 165 9.45 -0.05 -10.01
C LEU A 165 9.92 1.08 -9.10
N GLY A 166 9.84 0.88 -7.78
CA GLY A 166 10.23 1.86 -6.78
C GLY A 166 11.73 2.20 -6.83
N VAL A 167 12.60 1.18 -6.83
CA VAL A 167 14.06 1.38 -6.86
C VAL A 167 14.53 2.03 -8.15
N LYS A 168 13.93 1.68 -9.30
CA LYS A 168 14.28 2.30 -10.60
C LYS A 168 14.00 3.80 -10.59
N ARG A 169 12.88 4.24 -9.99
CA ARG A 169 12.56 5.67 -9.86
C ARG A 169 13.55 6.38 -8.94
N LEU A 170 13.84 5.81 -7.76
CA LEU A 170 14.81 6.38 -6.80
C LEU A 170 16.22 6.54 -7.39
N LYS A 171 16.64 5.64 -8.28
CA LYS A 171 17.92 5.76 -9.00
C LYS A 171 17.91 6.88 -10.05
N ARG A 172 16.75 7.24 -10.61
CA ARG A 172 16.63 8.28 -11.65
C ARG A 172 16.80 9.68 -11.05
N ASP A 173 16.26 9.94 -9.87
CA ASP A 173 16.29 11.29 -9.26
C ASP A 173 17.66 11.66 -8.65
N ARG A 174 18.58 10.70 -8.50
CA ARG A 174 19.95 10.96 -8.02
C ARG A 174 20.94 11.39 -9.13
N ARG A 175 20.51 11.43 -10.38
CA ARG A 175 21.31 11.84 -11.53
C ARG A 175 20.88 13.22 -11.99
#